data_AF-A0A7X5TR27-F1
#
_entry.id   AF-A0A7X5TR27-F1
#
_cell.length_a   1.000
_cell.length_b   1.000
_cell.length_c   1.000
_cell.angle_alpha   90.00
_cell.angle_beta   90.00
_cell.angle_gamma   90.00
#
_symmetry.space_group_name_H-M   'P 1'
#
loop_
_entity.id
_entity.type
_entity.pdbx_description
1 polymer ?
#
loop_
_entity_poly.entity_id
_entity_poly.type
_entity_poly.pdbx_seq_one_letter_code
_entity_poly.pdbx_strand_id
1 'polypeptide(L)'
;MSCFYRKSVLVAGLLCFPGSAAFAAPPSLWAGVVAAEDGRPTRVVATIDGEKISLRFGEPANCSIVAGLLQVAKGATVYRFSVPQNGGGFCERLYPGELSVVRDTDDSVDVVFRRQKIPWSGVLHRAIDP
;
A
#
# COMPACT_ATOMS: atom_id res chain seq x y z
N MET A 1 34.25 -10.68 69.68
CA MET A 1 34.73 -9.36 69.22
C MET A 1 34.96 -9.43 67.71
N SER A 2 34.06 -8.85 66.90
CA SER A 2 34.24 -7.52 66.25
C SER A 2 35.23 -7.64 65.07
N CYS A 3 34.98 -7.26 63.81
CA CYS A 3 34.09 -6.23 63.24
C CYS A 3 33.69 -6.56 61.78
N PHE A 4 32.57 -5.98 61.38
CA PHE A 4 32.07 -5.81 60.00
C PHE A 4 33.09 -5.13 59.05
N TYR A 5 32.91 -5.41 57.75
CA TYR A 5 32.78 -4.44 56.63
C TYR A 5 33.56 -4.85 55.38
N ARG A 6 32.86 -5.18 54.27
CA ARG A 6 33.29 -4.69 52.94
C ARG A 6 32.23 -4.87 51.85
N LYS A 7 31.70 -3.71 51.46
CA LYS A 7 31.46 -3.20 50.10
C LYS A 7 30.60 -4.03 49.14
N SER A 8 29.37 -3.53 49.02
CA SER A 8 28.46 -3.61 47.87
C SER A 8 29.18 -3.49 46.52
N VAL A 9 28.81 -4.35 45.57
CA VAL A 9 28.89 -4.07 44.14
C VAL A 9 27.52 -4.39 43.56
N LEU A 10 26.68 -3.36 43.43
CA LEU A 10 25.49 -3.39 42.60
C LEU A 10 25.97 -3.36 41.15
N VAL A 11 25.96 -4.52 40.48
CA VAL A 11 26.12 -4.61 39.04
C VAL A 11 24.81 -4.11 38.43
N ALA A 12 24.78 -2.83 38.07
CA ALA A 12 23.70 -2.25 37.29
C ALA A 12 23.73 -2.87 35.89
N GLY A 13 22.82 -3.82 35.66
CA GLY A 13 22.60 -4.42 34.36
C GLY A 13 22.15 -3.37 33.36
N LEU A 14 23.04 -3.03 32.42
CA LEU A 14 22.69 -2.28 31.22
C LEU A 14 21.79 -3.18 30.35
N LEU A 15 20.48 -3.03 30.47
CA LEU A 15 19.52 -3.61 29.54
C LEU A 15 19.63 -2.83 28.21
N CYS A 16 20.51 -3.29 27.32
CA CYS A 16 20.45 -2.94 25.91
C CYS A 16 19.17 -3.56 25.34
N PHE A 17 18.08 -2.78 25.32
CA PHE A 17 16.92 -3.12 24.49
C PHE A 17 17.34 -2.93 23.02
N PRO A 18 17.36 -3.98 22.18
CA PRO A 18 17.48 -3.78 20.75
C PRO A 18 16.21 -3.03 20.31
N GLY A 19 16.36 -1.76 19.95
CA GLY A 19 15.30 -1.00 19.33
C GLY A 19 14.95 -1.66 18.01
N SER A 20 13.81 -2.34 17.93
CA SER A 20 13.26 -2.86 16.69
C SER A 20 12.92 -1.67 15.80
N ALA A 21 13.84 -1.29 14.92
CA ALA A 21 13.50 -0.42 13.80
C ALA A 21 12.49 -1.20 12.95
N ALA A 22 11.23 -0.72 12.93
CA ALA A 22 10.24 -1.24 12.00
C ALA A 22 10.75 -0.94 10.59
N PHE A 23 11.28 -1.94 9.92
CA PHE A 23 11.72 -1.80 8.54
C PHE A 23 10.45 -1.66 7.70
N ALA A 24 10.14 -0.44 7.29
CA ALA A 24 9.10 -0.21 6.30
C ALA A 24 9.48 -1.02 5.05
N ALA A 25 8.57 -1.87 4.58
CA ALA A 25 8.82 -2.67 3.39
C ALA A 25 9.14 -1.73 2.21
N PRO A 26 10.10 -2.09 1.35
CA PRO A 26 10.39 -1.27 0.18
C PRO A 26 9.14 -1.15 -0.71
N PRO A 27 8.95 0.00 -1.39
CA PRO A 27 7.89 0.14 -2.37
C PRO A 27 7.97 -0.97 -3.41
N SER A 28 6.83 -1.57 -3.73
CA SER A 28 6.70 -2.62 -4.74
C SER A 28 6.00 -2.08 -5.98
N LEU A 29 6.53 -2.42 -7.15
CA LEU A 29 5.97 -2.03 -8.44
C LEU A 29 5.07 -3.15 -8.98
N TRP A 30 3.90 -2.75 -9.48
CA TRP A 30 2.90 -3.64 -10.05
C TRP A 30 2.39 -3.06 -11.36
N ALA A 31 2.08 -3.91 -12.33
CA ALA A 31 1.53 -3.48 -13.60
C ALA A 31 0.45 -4.45 -14.09
N GLY A 32 -0.56 -3.90 -14.74
CA GLY A 32 -1.65 -4.72 -15.27
C GLY A 32 -2.64 -3.90 -16.07
N VAL A 33 -3.82 -4.45 -16.22
CA VAL A 33 -4.94 -3.83 -16.94
C VAL A 33 -6.14 -3.85 -16.03
N VAL A 34 -6.81 -2.71 -15.94
CA VAL A 34 -8.12 -2.60 -15.29
C VAL A 34 -9.16 -2.22 -16.33
N ALA A 35 -10.36 -2.73 -16.16
CA ALA A 35 -11.48 -2.44 -17.04
C ALA A 35 -12.73 -2.19 -16.20
N ALA A 36 -13.61 -1.36 -16.73
CA ALA A 36 -15.00 -1.32 -16.28
C ALA A 36 -15.72 -2.59 -16.73
N GLU A 37 -16.75 -3.00 -15.99
CA GLU A 37 -17.67 -4.05 -16.42
C GLU A 37 -18.31 -3.75 -17.80
N ASP A 38 -18.43 -2.47 -18.17
CA ASP A 38 -19.03 -2.01 -19.43
C ASP A 38 -18.02 -1.59 -20.52
N GLY A 39 -16.69 -1.73 -20.33
CA GLY A 39 -15.79 -0.97 -21.19
C GLY A 39 -14.29 -1.23 -21.21
N ARG A 40 -13.61 -0.30 -21.88
CA ARG A 40 -12.27 -0.44 -22.48
C ARG A 40 -11.17 -0.72 -21.44
N PRO A 41 -10.26 -1.66 -21.73
CA PRO A 41 -9.11 -1.94 -20.88
C PRO A 41 -8.19 -0.72 -20.81
N THR A 42 -7.72 -0.39 -19.60
CA THR A 42 -6.75 0.67 -19.35
C THR A 42 -5.55 0.08 -18.62
N ARG A 43 -4.35 0.29 -19.18
CA ARG A 43 -3.10 -0.11 -18.51
C ARG A 43 -2.91 0.73 -17.26
N VAL A 44 -2.56 0.09 -16.16
CA VAL A 44 -2.21 0.75 -14.91
C VAL A 44 -0.88 0.24 -14.38
N VAL A 45 -0.09 1.16 -13.85
CA VAL A 45 1.11 0.87 -13.06
C VAL A 45 0.84 1.37 -11.64
N ALA A 46 1.08 0.52 -10.66
CA ALA A 46 0.87 0.81 -9.25
C ALA A 46 2.18 0.69 -8.47
N THR A 47 2.43 1.65 -7.59
CA THR A 47 3.50 1.58 -6.59
C THR A 47 2.86 1.48 -5.21
N ILE A 48 3.15 0.40 -4.47
CA ILE A 48 2.59 0.11 -3.16
C ILE A 48 3.71 0.09 -2.13
N ASP A 49 3.62 0.92 -1.09
CA ASP A 49 4.60 0.99 0.02
C ASP A 49 4.00 0.67 1.40
N GLY A 50 2.81 0.07 1.42
CA GLY A 50 2.10 -0.36 2.63
C GLY A 50 1.16 0.70 3.21
N GLU A 51 1.54 1.97 3.18
CA GLU A 51 0.69 3.07 3.68
C GLU A 51 -0.03 3.80 2.57
N LYS A 52 0.53 3.81 1.35
CA LYS A 52 -0.09 4.41 0.17
C LYS A 52 0.05 3.52 -1.05
N ILE A 53 -0.84 3.76 -2.00
CA ILE A 53 -0.74 3.26 -3.36
C ILE A 53 -0.82 4.43 -4.34
N SER A 54 0.15 4.51 -5.23
CA SER A 54 0.14 5.46 -6.34
C SER A 54 -0.22 4.71 -7.61
N LEU A 55 -1.31 5.11 -8.27
CA LEU A 55 -1.75 4.53 -9.54
C LEU A 55 -1.45 5.52 -10.67
N ARG A 56 -0.79 5.03 -11.72
CA ARG A 56 -0.58 5.74 -12.97
C ARG A 56 -1.30 4.98 -14.08
N PHE A 57 -2.28 5.63 -14.69
CA PHE A 57 -3.02 5.09 -15.82
C PHE A 57 -2.38 5.56 -17.12
N GLY A 58 -2.18 4.63 -18.05
CA GLY A 58 -1.75 4.93 -19.42
C GLY A 58 -2.89 5.47 -20.28
N GLU A 59 -2.68 5.51 -21.59
CA GLU A 59 -3.71 5.89 -22.55
C GLU A 59 -4.94 4.97 -22.47
N PRO A 60 -6.16 5.50 -22.62
CA PRO A 60 -6.53 6.89 -22.90
C PRO A 60 -6.67 7.78 -21.65
N ALA A 61 -6.52 7.24 -20.45
CA ALA A 61 -6.78 7.97 -19.21
C ALA A 61 -5.68 8.97 -18.85
N ASN A 62 -4.40 8.63 -19.10
CA ASN A 62 -3.22 9.48 -18.91
C ASN A 62 -3.26 10.34 -17.64
N CYS A 63 -3.55 9.69 -16.51
CA CYS A 63 -3.71 10.39 -15.23
C CYS A 63 -3.08 9.60 -14.08
N SER A 64 -2.90 10.26 -12.94
CA SER A 64 -2.41 9.61 -11.73
C SER A 64 -3.26 9.97 -10.53
N ILE A 65 -3.45 9.01 -9.64
CA ILE A 65 -4.20 9.19 -8.40
C ILE A 65 -3.50 8.42 -7.27
N VAL A 66 -3.53 8.98 -6.08
CA VAL A 66 -2.94 8.37 -4.88
C VAL A 66 -4.07 7.95 -3.95
N ALA A 67 -3.92 6.80 -3.29
CA ALA A 67 -4.80 6.38 -2.22
C ALA A 67 -4.01 6.05 -0.96
N GLY A 68 -4.53 6.49 0.19
CA GLY A 68 -3.95 6.19 1.50
C GLY A 68 -4.64 5.01 2.17
N LEU A 69 -3.91 4.25 2.99
CA LEU A 69 -4.42 3.08 3.69
C LEU A 69 -5.62 3.48 4.56
N LEU A 70 -6.74 2.78 4.37
CA LEU A 70 -7.95 2.95 5.15
C LEU A 70 -8.13 1.81 6.15
N GLN A 71 -7.96 0.57 5.70
CA GLN A 71 -8.20 -0.62 6.51
C GLN A 71 -7.44 -1.83 5.96
N VAL A 72 -6.94 -2.67 6.87
CA VAL A 72 -6.50 -4.04 6.55
C VAL A 72 -7.53 -5.00 7.14
N ALA A 73 -8.16 -5.81 6.30
CA ALA A 73 -9.09 -6.87 6.70
C ALA A 73 -8.56 -8.23 6.23
N LYS A 74 -9.00 -9.33 6.84
CA LYS A 74 -8.53 -10.69 6.51
C LYS A 74 -8.70 -10.97 5.01
N GLY A 75 -7.61 -10.89 4.25
CA GLY A 75 -7.54 -11.13 2.81
C GLY A 75 -7.62 -9.89 1.90
N ALA A 76 -7.88 -8.69 2.43
CA ALA A 76 -7.98 -7.47 1.60
C ALA A 76 -7.40 -6.24 2.31
N THR A 77 -6.66 -5.43 1.55
CA THR A 77 -6.23 -4.10 1.98
C THR A 77 -7.05 -3.05 1.24
N VAL A 78 -7.67 -2.14 1.98
CA VAL A 78 -8.51 -1.07 1.43
C VAL A 78 -7.79 0.26 1.56
N TYR A 79 -7.71 0.98 0.45
CA TYR A 79 -7.15 2.33 0.37
C TYR A 79 -8.25 3.32 -0.03
N ARG A 80 -8.18 4.57 0.45
CA ARG A 80 -9.09 5.67 0.09
C ARG A 80 -8.39 6.60 -0.89
N PHE A 81 -9.00 6.87 -2.04
CA PHE A 81 -8.46 7.85 -2.99
C PHE A 81 -8.40 9.25 -2.38
N SER A 82 -7.25 9.89 -2.55
CA SER A 82 -7.05 11.31 -2.30
C SER A 82 -7.58 12.12 -3.48
N VAL A 83 -7.79 13.42 -3.25
CA VAL A 83 -8.16 14.34 -4.33
C VAL A 83 -7.07 14.29 -5.41
N PRO A 84 -7.40 13.97 -6.68
CA PRO A 84 -6.40 13.91 -7.74
C PRO A 84 -5.78 15.30 -7.95
N GLN A 85 -4.45 15.35 -7.88
CA GLN A 85 -3.67 16.60 -8.05
C GLN A 85 -3.46 16.93 -9.52
N ASN A 86 -3.31 15.89 -10.36
CA ASN A 86 -3.09 15.97 -11.79
C ASN A 86 -3.80 14.80 -12.46
N GLY A 87 -4.91 15.03 -13.15
CA GLY A 87 -5.56 13.93 -13.83
C GLY A 87 -6.93 14.27 -14.36
N GLY A 88 -7.06 14.29 -15.68
CA GLY A 88 -8.32 14.58 -16.36
C GLY A 88 -9.48 13.68 -15.91
N GLY A 89 -10.67 13.91 -16.47
CA GLY A 89 -11.96 13.41 -15.97
C GLY A 89 -12.09 11.90 -15.70
N PHE A 90 -11.12 11.06 -16.05
CA PHE A 90 -11.02 9.69 -15.54
C PHE A 90 -10.68 9.64 -14.05
N CYS A 91 -9.55 10.20 -13.62
CA CYS A 91 -9.12 10.15 -12.22
C CYS A 91 -10.07 10.95 -11.31
N GLU A 92 -10.69 12.02 -11.81
CA GLU A 92 -11.74 12.75 -11.09
C GLU A 92 -12.95 11.87 -10.79
N ARG A 93 -13.35 10.98 -11.71
CA ARG A 93 -14.46 10.05 -11.47
C ARG A 93 -14.13 8.98 -10.43
N LEU A 94 -12.86 8.62 -10.30
CA LEU A 94 -12.41 7.69 -9.25
C LEU A 94 -12.55 8.28 -7.84
N TYR A 95 -12.62 9.61 -7.72
CA TYR A 95 -12.84 10.32 -6.48
C TYR A 95 -14.31 10.77 -6.32
N PRO A 96 -14.90 10.69 -5.12
CA PRO A 96 -14.41 9.96 -3.95
C PRO A 96 -14.61 8.46 -4.15
N GLY A 97 -13.60 7.67 -3.79
CA GLY A 97 -13.65 6.23 -3.95
C GLY A 97 -12.65 5.49 -3.09
N GLU A 98 -12.72 4.17 -3.15
CA GLU A 98 -11.82 3.27 -2.44
C GLU A 98 -11.25 2.25 -3.41
N LEU A 99 -10.05 1.76 -3.13
CA LEU A 99 -9.41 0.66 -3.83
C LEU A 99 -9.25 -0.51 -2.87
N SER A 100 -9.80 -1.66 -3.24
CA SER A 100 -9.54 -2.92 -2.57
C SER A 100 -8.44 -3.66 -3.32
N VAL A 101 -7.43 -4.10 -2.58
CA VAL A 101 -6.34 -4.93 -3.08
C VAL A 101 -6.40 -6.26 -2.35
N VAL A 102 -6.58 -7.35 -3.10
CA VAL A 102 -6.57 -8.72 -2.59
C VAL A 102 -5.34 -9.40 -3.15
N ARG A 103 -4.54 -10.03 -2.28
CA ARG A 103 -3.40 -10.81 -2.75
C ARG A 103 -3.91 -12.17 -3.22
N ASP A 104 -3.63 -12.49 -4.47
CA ASP A 104 -3.93 -13.79 -5.07
C ASP A 104 -2.70 -14.71 -4.93
N THR A 105 -1.55 -14.26 -5.44
CA THR A 105 -0.24 -14.90 -5.23
C THR A 105 0.80 -13.86 -4.78
N ASP A 106 2.04 -14.27 -4.53
CA ASP A 106 3.10 -13.31 -4.23
C ASP A 106 3.46 -12.37 -5.40
N ASP A 107 3.05 -12.74 -6.62
CA ASP A 107 3.31 -12.01 -7.86
C ASP A 107 2.04 -11.53 -8.56
N SER A 108 0.85 -11.73 -7.97
CA SER A 108 -0.43 -11.23 -8.47
C SER A 108 -1.30 -10.63 -7.37
N VAL A 109 -1.93 -9.50 -7.68
CA VAL A 109 -2.95 -8.88 -6.84
C VAL A 109 -4.18 -8.54 -7.66
N ASP A 110 -5.36 -8.86 -7.12
CA ASP A 110 -6.63 -8.37 -7.64
C ASP A 110 -6.90 -6.98 -7.10
N VAL A 111 -7.30 -6.08 -7.98
CA VAL A 111 -7.72 -4.73 -7.63
C VAL A 111 -9.16 -4.51 -7.99
N VAL A 112 -9.92 -3.89 -7.08
CA VAL A 112 -11.33 -3.55 -7.26
C VAL A 112 -11.57 -2.12 -6.79
N PHE A 113 -12.08 -1.28 -7.68
CA PHE A 113 -12.44 0.10 -7.37
C PHE A 113 -13.87 0.14 -6.83
N ARG A 114 -14.01 0.54 -5.57
CA ARG A 114 -15.28 0.58 -4.83
C ARG A 114 -15.88 1.98 -4.83
N ARG A 115 -17.20 2.03 -4.56
CA ARG A 115 -18.04 3.24 -4.55
C ARG A 115 -18.13 3.98 -5.90
N GLN A 116 -17.70 3.34 -6.97
CA GLN A 116 -17.89 3.81 -8.33
C GLN A 116 -19.29 3.45 -8.82
N LYS A 117 -19.89 4.30 -9.66
CA LYS A 117 -21.17 3.96 -10.34
C LYS A 117 -21.02 2.76 -11.28
N ILE A 118 -19.81 2.60 -11.83
CA ILE A 118 -19.43 1.49 -12.71
C ILE A 118 -18.30 0.76 -12.01
N PRO A 119 -18.41 -0.54 -11.72
CA PRO A 119 -17.34 -1.28 -11.06
C PRO A 119 -16.16 -1.45 -12.01
N TRP A 120 -14.97 -1.14 -11.51
CA TRP A 120 -13.71 -1.40 -12.21
C TRP A 120 -12.93 -2.46 -11.44
N SER A 121 -12.33 -3.39 -12.18
CA SER A 121 -11.44 -4.39 -11.60
C SER A 121 -10.35 -4.81 -12.57
N GLY A 122 -9.34 -5.50 -12.05
CA GLY A 122 -8.28 -6.09 -12.85
C GLY A 122 -7.26 -6.83 -11.99
N VAL A 123 -6.35 -7.52 -12.66
CA VAL A 123 -5.22 -8.21 -12.04
C VAL A 123 -3.96 -7.42 -12.34
N LEU A 124 -3.17 -7.15 -11.31
CA LEU A 124 -1.84 -6.56 -11.44
C LEU A 124 -0.80 -7.61 -11.10
N HIS A 125 0.25 -7.67 -11.92
CA HIS A 125 1.40 -8.54 -11.69
C HIS A 125 2.56 -7.74 -11.15
N ARG A 126 3.39 -8.38 -10.33
CA ARG A 126 4.63 -7.79 -9.86
C ARG A 126 5.48 -7.40 -11.07
N ALA A 127 5.82 -6.13 -11.16
CA ALA A 127 6.72 -5.62 -12.17
C ALA A 127 8.14 -5.66 -11.61
N ILE A 128 9.07 -6.20 -12.38
CA ILE A 128 10.49 -5.99 -12.14
C ILE A 128 10.81 -4.64 -12.77
N ASP A 129 11.41 -3.73 -11.98
CA ASP A 129 11.96 -2.48 -12.53
C ASP A 129 12.96 -2.88 -13.65
N PRO A 130 12.79 -2.43 -14.91
CA PRO A 130 13.65 -2.83 -16.01
C PRO A 130 15.12 -2.41 -15.81
#